data_AF-A0A6L7S124-F1
#
_entry.id   AF-A0A6L7S124-F1
#
_cell.length_a   1.000
_cell.length_b   1.000
_cell.length_c   1.000
_cell.angle_alpha   90.00
_cell.angle_beta   90.00
_cell.angle_gamma   90.00
#
_symmetry.space_group_name_H-M   'P 1'
#
loop_
_entity.id
_entity.type
_entity.pdbx_description
1 polymer ?
#
loop_
_entity_poly.entity_id
_entity_poly.type
_entity_poly.pdbx_seq_one_letter_code
_entity_poly.pdbx_strand_id
1 'polypeptide(L)'
;IMVLYLGQVVELAGRDALCDAPVHPYTRMLISAAPVPDPRVERTRNRIRVPGELSSPLDPEATLRFLPSRRGQLGYRPRLQEIRPGHWVAEHDSLEAILAAHASRGMPRSTVD
;
A
#
# COMPACT_ATOMS: atom_id res chain seq x y z
N ILE A 1 17.29 2.51 1.41
CA ILE A 1 16.31 3.01 0.42
C ILE A 1 15.08 3.50 1.18
N MET A 2 14.57 4.68 0.82
CA MET A 2 13.40 5.28 1.47
C MET A 2 12.22 5.28 0.50
N VAL A 3 11.08 4.75 0.94
CA VAL A 3 9.82 4.73 0.19
C VAL A 3 8.91 5.80 0.77
N LEU A 4 8.40 6.65 -0.13
CA LEU A 4 7.55 7.77 0.21
C LEU A 4 6.15 7.57 -0.37
N TYR A 5 5.13 7.96 0.39
CA TYR A 5 3.77 8.11 -0.11
C TYR A 5 3.24 9.48 0.30
N LEU A 6 2.88 10.32 -0.68
CA LEU A 6 2.36 11.67 -0.49
C LEU A 6 3.17 12.51 0.52
N GLY A 7 4.50 12.44 0.39
CA GLY A 7 5.45 13.19 1.23
C GLY A 7 5.75 12.56 2.59
N GLN A 8 5.16 11.40 2.92
CA GLN A 8 5.41 10.69 4.18
C GLN A 8 6.30 9.47 3.96
N VAL A 9 7.24 9.23 4.88
CA VAL A 9 8.04 7.99 4.90
C VAL A 9 7.15 6.84 5.34
N VAL A 10 6.95 5.87 4.46
CA VAL A 10 6.14 4.69 4.74
C VAL A 10 6.98 3.45 5.00
N GLU A 11 8.16 3.37 4.40
CA GLU A 11 9.11 2.29 4.64
C GLU A 11 10.55 2.74 4.37
N LEU A 12 11.47 2.34 5.23
CA LEU A 12 12.90 2.60 5.10
C LEU A 12 13.66 1.33 5.46
N ALA A 13 14.37 0.75 4.49
CA ALA A 13 15.20 -0.42 4.73
C ALA A 13 16.38 -0.53 3.75
N GLY A 14 17.24 -1.52 3.98
CA GLY A 14 18.23 -1.97 3.00
C GLY A 14 17.58 -2.47 1.70
N ARG A 15 18.35 -2.50 0.61
CA ARG A 15 17.88 -2.93 -0.72
C ARG A 15 17.24 -4.32 -0.66
N ASP A 16 17.99 -5.29 -0.16
CA ASP A 16 17.57 -6.70 -0.20
C ASP A 16 16.30 -6.90 0.63
N ALA A 17 16.22 -6.29 1.83
CA ALA A 17 15.01 -6.33 2.65
C ALA A 17 13.76 -5.76 1.94
N LEU A 18 13.89 -4.66 1.19
CA LEU A 18 12.78 -4.06 0.44
C LEU A 18 12.40 -4.84 -0.81
N CYS A 19 13.38 -5.43 -1.50
CA CYS A 19 13.13 -6.19 -2.72
C CYS A 19 12.54 -7.58 -2.40
N ASP A 20 13.02 -8.22 -1.33
CA ASP A 20 12.67 -9.61 -1.00
C ASP A 20 11.49 -9.71 -0.04
N ALA A 21 11.41 -8.81 0.94
CA ALA A 21 10.40 -8.85 2.00
C ALA A 21 9.85 -7.45 2.36
N PRO A 22 9.30 -6.70 1.39
CA PRO A 22 8.65 -5.42 1.67
C PRO A 22 7.47 -5.62 2.60
N VAL A 23 7.32 -4.73 3.58
CA VAL A 23 6.32 -4.88 4.65
C VAL A 23 5.14 -3.95 4.43
N HIS A 24 5.39 -2.66 4.13
CA HIS A 24 4.30 -1.71 3.99
C HIS A 24 3.47 -2.04 2.74
N PRO A 25 2.12 -2.05 2.79
CA PRO A 25 1.26 -2.43 1.67
C PRO A 25 1.56 -1.66 0.38
N TYR A 26 1.83 -0.36 0.50
CA TYR A 26 2.25 0.47 -0.63
C TYR A 26 3.56 -0.02 -1.27
N THR A 27 4.58 -0.33 -0.47
CA THR A 27 5.84 -0.86 -0.98
C THR A 27 5.64 -2.23 -1.64
N ARG A 28 4.84 -3.12 -1.03
CA ARG A 28 4.49 -4.42 -1.62
C ARG A 28 3.87 -4.24 -3.01
N MET A 29 2.98 -3.27 -3.17
CA MET A 29 2.41 -2.94 -4.48
C MET A 29 3.46 -2.47 -5.48
N LEU A 30 4.30 -1.49 -5.10
CA LEU A 30 5.36 -0.96 -5.96
C LEU A 30 6.31 -2.06 -6.44
N ILE A 31 6.78 -2.91 -5.52
CA ILE A 31 7.69 -4.02 -5.84
C ILE A 31 6.99 -5.08 -6.70
N SER A 32 5.72 -5.39 -6.45
CA SER A 32 4.94 -6.32 -7.28
C SER A 32 4.69 -5.82 -8.70
N ALA A 33 4.80 -4.50 -8.93
CA ALA A 33 4.62 -3.90 -10.25
C ALA A 33 5.89 -3.96 -11.11
N ALA A 34 7.05 -4.26 -10.52
CA ALA A 34 8.29 -4.37 -11.25
C ALA A 34 8.29 -5.63 -12.16
N PRO A 35 8.60 -5.48 -13.46
CA PRO A 35 8.60 -6.60 -14.39
C PRO A 35 9.74 -7.58 -14.09
N VAL A 36 9.47 -8.87 -14.25
CA VAL A 36 10.52 -9.91 -14.27
C VAL A 36 11.10 -10.02 -15.68
N PRO A 37 12.43 -10.17 -15.83
CA PRO A 37 13.06 -10.27 -17.16
C PRO A 37 12.57 -11.45 -18.01
N ASP A 38 12.19 -12.57 -17.38
CA ASP A 38 11.67 -13.74 -18.09
C ASP A 38 10.19 -13.55 -18.46
N PRO A 39 9.84 -13.46 -19.76
CA PRO A 39 8.47 -13.22 -20.20
C PRO A 39 7.53 -14.41 -19.99
N ARG A 40 8.03 -15.64 -19.78
CA ARG A 40 7.19 -16.79 -19.41
C ARG A 40 6.77 -16.67 -17.95
N VAL A 41 7.73 -16.35 -17.08
CA VAL A 41 7.48 -16.12 -15.65
C VAL A 41 6.54 -14.92 -15.46
N GLU A 42 6.82 -13.81 -16.15
CA GLU A 42 6.03 -12.58 -16.03
C GLU A 42 4.55 -12.78 -16.38
N ARG A 43 4.25 -13.57 -17.42
CA ARG A 43 2.86 -13.87 -17.82
C ARG A 43 2.07 -14.65 -16.77
N THR A 44 2.74 -15.49 -15.99
CA THR A 44 2.11 -16.31 -14.95
C THR A 44 2.06 -15.63 -13.58
N ARG A 45 2.65 -14.43 -13.46
CA ARG A 45 2.82 -13.77 -12.17
C ARG A 45 1.53 -13.08 -11.72
N ASN A 46 1.12 -13.36 -10.48
CA ASN A 46 0.04 -12.64 -9.83
C ASN A 46 0.55 -11.30 -9.28
N ARG A 47 0.35 -10.23 -10.04
CA ARG A 47 0.59 -8.86 -9.57
C ARG A 47 -0.48 -8.46 -8.56
N ILE A 48 -0.09 -7.75 -7.50
CA ILE A 48 -1.06 -7.21 -6.54
C ILE A 48 -1.80 -6.07 -7.27
N ARG A 49 -2.95 -6.37 -7.85
CA ARG A 49 -3.87 -5.35 -8.37
C ARG A 49 -4.73 -4.84 -7.21
N VAL A 50 -4.41 -3.64 -6.73
CA VAL A 50 -5.39 -2.88 -5.94
C VAL A 50 -6.45 -2.37 -6.91
N PRO A 51 -7.74 -2.62 -6.66
CA PRO A 51 -8.78 -2.02 -7.49
C PRO A 51 -8.79 -0.49 -7.23
N GLY A 52 -9.01 0.28 -8.30
CA GLY A 52 -8.72 1.71 -8.35
C GLY A 52 -7.26 2.00 -8.71
N GLU A 53 -7.04 2.96 -9.61
CA GLU A 53 -5.68 3.44 -9.96
C GLU A 53 -4.91 3.88 -8.70
N LEU A 54 -3.57 3.83 -8.78
CA LEU A 54 -2.71 4.48 -7.79
C LEU A 54 -3.25 5.89 -7.58
N SER A 55 -3.73 6.16 -6.36
CA SER A 55 -4.54 7.36 -6.10
C SER A 55 -3.73 8.60 -6.42
N SER A 56 -4.28 9.42 -7.31
CA SER A 56 -3.69 10.70 -7.68
C SER A 56 -3.42 11.50 -6.40
N PRO A 57 -2.31 12.26 -6.32
CA PRO A 57 -2.12 13.24 -5.25
C PRO A 57 -3.25 14.27 -5.16
N LEU A 58 -4.05 14.42 -6.23
CA LEU A 58 -5.23 15.27 -6.28
C LEU A 58 -6.49 14.61 -5.69
N ASP A 59 -6.46 13.29 -5.46
CA ASP A 59 -7.53 12.60 -4.73
C ASP A 59 -7.39 12.90 -3.23
N PRO A 60 -8.34 13.62 -2.62
CA PRO A 60 -8.26 13.98 -1.20
C PRO A 60 -8.24 12.76 -0.28
N GLU A 61 -8.75 11.61 -0.72
CA GLU A 61 -8.73 10.36 0.02
C GLU A 61 -7.44 9.54 -0.19
N ALA A 62 -6.54 9.96 -1.09
CA ALA A 62 -5.32 9.21 -1.39
C ALA A 62 -4.47 9.01 -0.14
N THR A 63 -4.22 10.10 0.61
CA THR A 63 -3.47 10.08 1.89
C THR A 63 -4.04 9.11 2.91
N LEU A 64 -5.33 8.82 2.81
CA LEU A 64 -6.08 8.02 3.76
C LEU A 64 -6.00 6.51 3.47
N ARG A 65 -5.51 6.10 2.29
CA ARG A 65 -5.55 4.71 1.83
C ARG A 65 -4.67 3.75 2.63
N PHE A 66 -3.53 4.24 3.09
CA PHE A 66 -2.57 3.46 3.88
C PHE A 66 -2.52 3.88 5.34
N LEU A 67 -3.49 4.69 5.79
CA LEU A 67 -3.68 4.92 7.21
C LEU A 67 -4.28 3.66 7.84
N PRO A 68 -3.93 3.36 9.10
CA PRO A 68 -4.63 2.33 9.84
C PRO A 68 -6.09 2.74 10.08
N SER A 69 -6.92 1.77 10.42
CA SER A 69 -8.36 1.85 10.67
C SER A 69 -8.77 2.90 11.71
N ARG A 70 -7.82 3.43 12.48
CA ARG A 70 -7.97 4.63 13.35
C ARG A 70 -8.04 5.95 12.56
N ARG A 71 -8.06 5.89 11.23
CA ARG A 71 -8.34 7.02 10.35
C ARG A 71 -9.61 7.76 10.80
N GLY A 72 -9.49 9.07 10.98
CA GLY A 72 -10.58 9.92 11.50
C GLY A 72 -10.46 10.23 12.99
N GLN A 73 -9.54 9.58 13.71
CA GLN A 73 -9.14 10.04 15.04
C GLN A 73 -8.38 11.37 14.89
N LEU A 74 -8.94 12.45 15.46
CA LEU A 74 -8.35 13.78 15.44
C LEU A 74 -6.89 13.76 15.91
N GLY A 75 -5.99 14.31 15.08
CA GLY A 75 -4.56 14.42 15.38
C GLY A 75 -3.75 13.12 15.21
N TYR A 76 -4.37 12.01 14.83
CA TYR A 76 -3.64 10.76 14.62
C TYR A 76 -2.66 10.86 13.43
N ARG A 77 -1.42 10.43 13.64
CA ARG A 77 -0.38 10.30 12.62
C ARG A 77 0.26 8.92 12.73
N PRO A 78 0.38 8.14 11.63
CA PRO A 78 1.10 6.88 11.65
C PRO A 78 2.53 7.07 12.13
N ARG A 79 2.96 6.25 13.06
CA ARG A 79 4.34 6.24 13.54
C ARG A 79 5.20 5.32 12.69
N LEU A 80 6.43 5.75 12.44
CA LEU A 80 7.46 4.89 11.88
C LEU A 80 8.05 4.02 13.00
N GLN A 81 8.02 2.71 12.81
CA GLN A 81 8.46 1.72 13.81
C GLN A 81 9.58 0.86 13.23
N GLU A 82 10.64 0.64 13.99
CA GLU A 82 11.67 -0.33 13.64
C GLU A 82 11.18 -1.74 13.94
N ILE A 83 10.87 -2.51 12.91
CA ILE A 83 10.35 -3.87 13.05
C ILE A 83 11.48 -4.92 13.06
N ARG A 84 12.65 -4.54 12.54
CA ARG A 84 13.91 -5.32 12.47
C ARG A 84 15.06 -4.31 12.37
N PRO A 85 16.29 -4.66 12.77
CA PRO A 85 17.43 -3.74 12.67
C PRO A 85 17.57 -3.12 11.28
N GLY A 86 17.47 -1.79 11.20
CA GLY A 86 17.56 -1.03 9.95
C GLY A 86 16.34 -1.13 9.04
N HIS A 87 15.22 -1.70 9.49
CA HIS A 87 13.97 -1.82 8.74
C HIS A 87 12.82 -1.14 9.49
N TRP A 88 12.43 0.03 8.99
CA TRP A 88 11.45 0.91 9.57
C TRP A 88 10.19 0.95 8.72
N VAL A 89 9.01 0.86 9.35
CA VAL A 89 7.71 0.76 8.68
C VAL A 89 6.70 1.67 9.37
N ALA A 90 5.96 2.47 8.60
CA ALA A 90 4.88 3.28 9.15
C ALA A 90 3.69 2.40 9.55
N GLU A 91 3.00 2.73 10.63
CA GLU A 91 1.75 2.07 11.00
C GLU A 91 0.77 2.06 9.81
N HIS A 92 0.21 0.90 9.50
CA HIS A 92 -0.70 0.71 8.36
C HIS A 92 -1.73 -0.38 8.68
N ASP A 93 -2.87 -0.36 7.98
CA ASP A 93 -3.75 -1.53 7.93
C ASP A 93 -3.12 -2.64 7.07
N SER A 94 -3.56 -3.88 7.24
CA SER A 94 -3.07 -4.97 6.39
C SER A 94 -3.50 -4.75 4.93
N LEU A 95 -2.71 -5.30 3.99
CA LEU A 95 -3.03 -5.21 2.56
C LEU A 95 -4.41 -5.80 2.27
N GLU A 96 -4.75 -6.90 2.94
CA GLU A 96 -6.03 -7.59 2.83
C GLU A 96 -7.19 -6.70 3.30
N ALA A 97 -7.02 -5.99 4.42
CA ALA A 97 -8.03 -5.05 4.93
C ALA A 97 -8.22 -3.86 3.96
N ILE A 98 -7.13 -3.33 3.39
CA ILE A 98 -7.17 -2.25 2.41
C ILE A 98 -7.90 -2.68 1.14
N LEU A 99 -7.60 -3.88 0.63
CA LEU A 99 -8.25 -4.46 -0.56
C LEU A 99 -9.74 -4.73 -0.32
N ALA A 100 -10.10 -5.29 0.85
CA ALA A 100 -11.49 -5.55 1.21
C ALA A 100 -12.32 -4.26 1.32
N ALA A 101 -11.75 -3.21 1.92
CA ALA A 101 -12.39 -1.91 1.99
C ALA A 101 -12.66 -1.32 0.60
N HIS A 102 -11.75 -1.53 -0.37
CA HIS A 102 -11.98 -1.07 -1.74
C HIS A 102 -13.10 -1.85 -2.43
N ALA A 103 -13.13 -3.18 -2.30
CA ALA A 103 -14.18 -4.00 -2.89
C ALA A 103 -15.59 -3.58 -2.45
N SER A 104 -15.76 -3.19 -1.18
CA SER A 104 -17.03 -2.71 -0.62
C SER A 104 -17.49 -1.35 -1.17
N ARG A 105 -16.58 -0.50 -1.66
CA ARG A 105 -16.88 0.84 -2.21
C ARG A 105 -17.26 0.82 -3.69
N GLY A 106 -16.90 -0.24 -4.42
CA GLY A 106 -17.14 -0.38 -5.86
C GLY A 106 -18.52 -0.92 -6.26
N MET A 107 -19.40 -1.23 -5.31
CA MET A 107 -20.76 -1.69 -5.63
C MET A 107 -21.69 -0.46 -5.71
N PRO A 108 -22.20 -0.07 -6.90
CA PRO A 108 -23.25 0.93 -6.96
C PRO A 108 -24.43 0.39 -6.15
N ARG A 109 -24.90 1.15 -5.16
CA ARG A 109 -26.20 0.91 -4.55
C ARG A 109 -27.21 1.06 -5.67
N SER A 110 -27.69 -0.07 -6.21
CA SER A 110 -28.88 -0.08 -7.05
C SER A 110 -30.04 0.32 -6.16
N THR A 111 -30.34 1.61 -6.11
CA THR A 111 -31.64 2.10 -5.64
C THR A 111 -32.62 1.71 -6.74
N VAL A 112 -33.30 0.59 -6.55
CA VAL A 112 -34.56 0.30 -7.23
C VAL A 112 -35.63 0.93 -6.33
N ASP A 113 -36.27 1.97 -6.84
CA ASP A 113 -37.67 2.34 -6.57
C ASP A 113 -38.20 3.12 -7.77
#